data_AF-A0A678NLV8-F1
#
_entry.id   AF-A0A678NLV8-F1
#
_cell.length_a   1.000
_cell.length_b   1.000
_cell.length_c   1.000
_cell.angle_alpha   90.00
_cell.angle_beta   90.00
_cell.angle_gamma   90.00
#
_symmetry.space_group_name_H-M   'P 1'
#
loop_
_entity.id
_entity.type
_entity.pdbx_description
1 polymer ?
#
loop_
_entity_poly.entity_id
_entity_poly.type
_entity_poly.pdbx_seq_one_letter_code
_entity_poly.pdbx_strand_id
1 'polypeptide(L)'
;MEFLLAMGRKAGDFMAGTDTFWRHLSWLQKTAERLVAERSAAPLPESAFVFYMHQGYEFGYFLLDEGDDPPVYQFVTMKARSERVTDSLTGYFNEMLKLFRE
;
A
#
# COMPACT_ATOMS: atom_id res chain seq x y z
N MET A 1 14.05 -1.63 -11.05
CA MET A 1 14.00 -3.06 -10.67
C MET A 1 14.79 -3.37 -9.39
N GLU A 2 15.96 -2.75 -9.17
CA GLU A 2 16.78 -2.90 -7.93
C GLU A 2 16.03 -2.58 -6.62
N PHE A 3 15.15 -1.58 -6.61
CA PHE A 3 14.39 -1.17 -5.42
C PHE A 3 13.50 -2.29 -4.86
N LEU A 4 12.79 -3.03 -5.72
CA LEU A 4 11.91 -4.14 -5.31
C LEU A 4 12.70 -5.35 -4.80
N LEU A 5 13.92 -5.56 -5.31
CA LEU A 5 14.82 -6.64 -4.86
C LEU A 5 15.41 -6.36 -3.47
N ALA A 6 15.72 -5.10 -3.17
CA ALA A 6 16.24 -4.68 -1.86
C ALA A 6 15.15 -4.59 -0.78
N MET A 7 13.99 -4.00 -1.10
CA MET A 7 12.86 -3.83 -0.19
C MET A 7 12.19 -5.15 0.22
N GLY A 8 12.29 -6.20 -0.60
CA GLY A 8 11.52 -7.44 -0.41
C GLY A 8 11.96 -8.34 0.76
N ARG A 9 13.15 -8.14 1.35
CA ARG A 9 13.72 -9.07 2.35
C ARG A 9 13.66 -8.53 3.79
N LYS A 10 14.17 -7.32 4.04
CA LYS A 10 14.12 -6.57 5.32
C LYS A 10 14.42 -5.09 5.01
N ALA A 11 13.81 -4.16 5.76
CA ALA A 11 14.02 -2.72 5.57
C ALA A 11 14.64 -2.01 6.80
N GLY A 12 15.12 -2.77 7.80
CA GLY A 12 15.55 -2.17 9.08
C GLY A 12 14.35 -1.56 9.81
N ASP A 13 14.50 -0.32 10.33
CA ASP A 13 13.39 0.42 10.97
C ASP A 13 12.47 1.11 9.95
N PHE A 14 12.85 1.16 8.66
CA PHE A 14 12.02 1.76 7.62
C PHE A 14 10.73 0.96 7.45
N MET A 15 9.58 1.63 7.58
CA MET A 15 8.24 1.04 7.58
C MET A 15 8.01 -0.01 8.70
N ALA A 16 8.69 0.11 9.84
CA ALA A 16 8.41 -0.72 11.01
C ALA A 16 6.93 -0.60 11.44
N GLY A 17 6.27 -1.74 11.70
CA GLY A 17 4.83 -1.79 11.98
C GLY A 17 3.94 -1.81 10.73
N THR A 18 4.53 -1.82 9.54
CA THR A 18 3.82 -1.93 8.26
C THR A 18 4.25 -3.21 7.54
N ASP A 19 3.29 -4.04 7.15
CA ASP A 19 3.54 -5.24 6.36
C ASP A 19 3.68 -4.86 4.89
N THR A 20 4.90 -4.94 4.35
CA THR A 20 5.25 -4.53 2.97
C THR A 20 6.10 -5.56 2.23
N PHE A 21 6.55 -6.61 2.92
CA PHE A 21 7.49 -7.58 2.35
C PHE A 21 6.80 -8.55 1.40
N TRP A 22 7.55 -9.03 0.40
CA TRP A 22 7.07 -9.96 -0.64
C TRP A 22 6.23 -11.12 -0.10
N ARG A 23 6.69 -11.76 0.99
CA ARG A 23 6.02 -12.91 1.62
C ARG A 23 4.58 -12.61 2.07
N HIS A 24 4.26 -11.34 2.28
CA HIS A 24 2.99 -10.87 2.81
C HIS A 24 2.02 -10.41 1.73
N LEU A 25 2.46 -10.19 0.49
CA LEU A 25 1.63 -9.57 -0.56
C LEU A 25 0.31 -10.31 -0.80
N SER A 26 0.34 -11.64 -0.87
CA SER A 26 -0.90 -12.44 -1.04
C SER A 26 -1.85 -12.32 0.15
N TRP A 27 -1.31 -12.16 1.36
CA TRP A 27 -2.08 -11.94 2.57
C TRP A 27 -2.63 -10.52 2.64
N LEU A 28 -1.85 -9.52 2.21
CA LEU A 28 -2.25 -8.11 2.14
C LEU A 28 -3.46 -7.93 1.23
N GLN A 29 -3.40 -8.48 0.01
CA GLN A 29 -4.50 -8.40 -0.95
C GLN A 29 -5.80 -8.96 -0.38
N LYS A 30 -5.76 -10.20 0.16
CA LYS A 30 -6.93 -10.86 0.76
C LYS A 30 -7.48 -10.09 1.97
N THR A 31 -6.59 -9.55 2.79
CA THR A 31 -7.00 -8.80 3.99
C THR A 31 -7.63 -7.46 3.61
N ALA A 32 -7.12 -6.78 2.58
CA ALA A 32 -7.70 -5.54 2.06
C ALA A 32 -9.12 -5.75 1.50
N GLU A 33 -9.32 -6.80 0.69
CA GLU A 33 -10.65 -7.18 0.17
C GLU A 33 -11.64 -7.44 1.31
N ARG A 34 -11.20 -8.18 2.33
CA ARG A 34 -11.99 -8.45 3.53
C ARG A 34 -12.35 -7.15 4.27
N LEU A 35 -11.40 -6.25 4.51
CA LEU A 35 -11.63 -4.99 5.22
C LEU A 35 -12.64 -4.09 4.49
N VAL A 36 -12.53 -4.01 3.17
CA VAL A 36 -13.48 -3.26 2.34
C VAL A 36 -14.89 -3.84 2.46
N ALA A 37 -15.02 -5.17 2.38
CA ALA A 37 -16.29 -5.87 2.54
C ALA A 37 -16.90 -5.69 3.95
N GLU A 38 -16.08 -5.81 5.01
CA GLU A 38 -16.52 -5.63 6.41
C GLU A 38 -17.04 -4.22 6.69
N ARG A 39 -16.61 -3.23 5.90
CA ARG A 39 -17.06 -1.84 6.02
C ARG A 39 -18.16 -1.46 5.05
N SER A 40 -18.66 -2.40 4.25
CA SER A 40 -19.61 -2.13 3.16
C SER A 40 -19.12 -1.01 2.23
N ALA A 41 -17.80 -0.90 2.05
CA ALA A 41 -17.18 0.08 1.17
C ALA A 41 -17.18 -0.40 -0.28
N ALA A 42 -16.91 0.51 -1.22
CA ALA A 42 -16.78 0.15 -2.62
C ALA A 42 -15.64 -0.87 -2.82
N PRO A 43 -15.88 -1.98 -3.56
CA PRO A 43 -14.85 -2.98 -3.85
C PRO A 43 -13.61 -2.35 -4.50
N LEU A 44 -12.44 -2.96 -4.26
CA LEU A 44 -11.24 -2.56 -4.97
C LEU A 44 -11.37 -2.87 -6.47
N PRO A 45 -10.83 -2.01 -7.35
CA PRO A 45 -10.70 -2.34 -8.77
C PRO A 45 -9.93 -3.65 -8.97
N GLU A 46 -10.24 -4.39 -10.04
CA GLU A 46 -9.54 -5.65 -10.38
C GLU A 46 -8.03 -5.42 -10.63
N SER A 47 -7.66 -4.24 -11.14
CA SER A 47 -6.27 -3.83 -11.35
C SER A 47 -5.57 -3.36 -10.07
N ALA A 48 -6.22 -3.35 -8.92
CA ALA A 48 -5.62 -2.87 -7.68
C ALA A 48 -4.58 -3.85 -7.12
N PHE A 49 -3.35 -3.36 -6.98
CA PHE A 49 -2.25 -4.05 -6.34
C PHE A 49 -1.98 -3.47 -4.95
N VAL A 50 -2.32 -4.22 -3.90
CA VAL A 50 -2.08 -3.82 -2.51
C VAL A 50 -0.64 -4.13 -2.13
N PHE A 51 0.13 -3.11 -1.77
CA PHE A 51 1.58 -3.25 -1.52
C PHE A 51 2.00 -2.96 -0.08
N TYR A 52 1.12 -2.41 0.76
CA TYR A 52 1.36 -2.31 2.19
C TYR A 52 0.08 -2.33 3.01
N MET A 53 0.22 -2.72 4.29
CA MET A 53 -0.82 -2.53 5.31
C MET A 53 -0.20 -2.06 6.62
N HIS A 54 -0.78 -1.03 7.22
CA HIS A 54 -0.39 -0.53 8.52
C HIS A 54 -1.36 -1.05 9.60
N GLN A 55 -0.83 -1.86 10.52
CA GLN A 55 -1.51 -2.37 11.72
C GLN A 55 -2.92 -3.00 11.47
N GLY A 56 -3.19 -3.50 10.28
CA GLY A 56 -4.43 -4.22 9.96
C GLY A 56 -5.68 -3.37 9.75
N TYR A 57 -5.60 -2.03 9.75
CA TYR A 57 -6.75 -1.15 9.56
C TYR A 57 -6.59 -0.13 8.42
N GLU A 58 -5.40 -0.04 7.84
CA GLU A 58 -5.10 0.85 6.73
C GLU A 58 -4.22 0.12 5.73
N PHE A 59 -4.48 0.30 4.44
CA PHE A 59 -3.64 -0.25 3.38
C PHE A 59 -3.52 0.73 2.23
N GLY A 60 -2.44 0.59 1.47
CA GLY A 60 -2.26 1.32 0.22
C GLY A 60 -2.11 0.41 -0.98
N TYR A 61 -2.57 0.93 -2.11
CA TYR A 61 -2.57 0.24 -3.38
C TYR A 61 -2.34 1.21 -4.53
N PHE A 62 -1.92 0.68 -5.67
CA PHE A 62 -1.89 1.37 -6.95
C PHE A 62 -2.59 0.52 -8.00
N LEU A 63 -2.93 1.09 -9.15
CA LEU A 63 -3.58 0.37 -10.23
C LEU A 63 -2.55 -0.08 -11.28
N LEU A 64 -2.60 -1.36 -11.66
CA LEU A 64 -1.67 -1.98 -12.62
C LEU A 64 -1.82 -1.45 -14.05
N ASP A 65 -2.93 -0.77 -14.34
CA ASP A 65 -3.27 -0.19 -15.65
C ASP A 65 -3.05 1.34 -15.72
N GLU A 66 -2.48 1.97 -14.69
CA GLU A 66 -2.18 3.42 -14.64
C GLU A 66 -0.73 3.79 -15.01
N GLY A 67 0.01 2.89 -15.67
CA GLY A 67 1.37 3.12 -16.17
C GLY A 67 2.49 2.76 -15.18
N ASP A 68 3.73 3.16 -15.51
CA ASP A 68 4.94 2.69 -14.81
C ASP A 68 5.17 3.35 -13.43
N ASP A 69 4.66 4.57 -13.21
CA ASP A 69 4.76 5.30 -11.94
C ASP A 69 3.36 5.75 -11.50
N PRO A 70 2.48 4.80 -11.14
CA PRO A 70 1.06 5.07 -10.95
C PRO A 70 0.78 5.86 -9.66
N PRO A 71 -0.35 6.57 -9.56
CA PRO A 71 -0.80 7.16 -8.31
C PRO A 71 -0.96 6.14 -7.18
N VAL A 72 -0.80 6.58 -5.94
CA VAL A 72 -1.05 5.74 -4.76
C VAL A 72 -2.37 6.15 -4.11
N TYR A 73 -3.18 5.13 -3.82
CA TYR A 73 -4.41 5.25 -3.08
C TYR A 73 -4.25 4.61 -1.71
N GLN A 74 -4.92 5.17 -0.71
CA GLN A 74 -4.93 4.69 0.67
C GLN A 74 -6.37 4.48 1.12
N PHE A 75 -6.65 3.33 1.71
CA PHE A 75 -7.91 3.05 2.38
C PHE A 75 -7.69 3.06 3.88
N VAL A 76 -8.50 3.84 4.61
CA VAL A 76 -8.51 3.85 6.08
C VAL A 76 -9.86 3.31 6.55
N THR A 77 -9.83 2.26 7.35
CA THR A 77 -11.04 1.55 7.84
C THR A 77 -12.05 2.48 8.52
N MET A 78 -11.58 3.50 9.27
CA MET A 78 -12.46 4.50 9.91
C MET A 78 -13.18 5.42 8.92
N LYS A 79 -12.58 5.67 7.75
CA LYS A 79 -13.17 6.50 6.69
C LYS A 79 -14.04 5.69 5.72
N ALA A 80 -13.84 4.38 5.67
CA ALA A 80 -14.53 3.44 4.78
C ALA A 80 -14.49 3.86 3.29
N ARG A 81 -13.41 4.54 2.88
CA ARG A 81 -13.18 4.98 1.50
C ARG A 81 -11.70 5.04 1.18
N SER A 82 -11.39 4.87 -0.11
CA SER A 82 -10.06 5.11 -0.65
C SER A 82 -9.86 6.59 -0.99
N GLU A 83 -8.68 7.11 -0.72
CA GLU A 83 -8.25 8.47 -1.07
C GLU A 83 -6.94 8.38 -1.84
N ARG A 84 -6.78 9.18 -2.91
CA ARG A 84 -5.48 9.34 -3.54
C ARG A 84 -4.58 10.13 -2.59
N VAL A 85 -3.40 9.59 -2.28
CA VAL A 85 -2.44 10.21 -1.36
C VAL A 85 -1.21 10.78 -2.07
N THR A 86 -0.87 10.24 -3.24
CA THR A 86 0.17 10.80 -4.10
C THR A 86 -0.17 10.58 -5.57
N ASP A 87 0.38 11.43 -6.44
CA ASP A 87 0.22 11.29 -7.90
C ASP A 87 1.18 10.29 -8.52
N SER A 88 2.16 9.78 -7.76
CA SER A 88 3.04 8.72 -8.22
C SER A 88 3.59 7.83 -7.09
N LEU A 89 3.95 6.59 -7.45
CA LEU A 89 4.51 5.58 -6.55
C LEU A 89 5.90 6.00 -6.06
N THR A 90 6.71 6.57 -6.94
CA THR A 90 8.00 7.17 -6.60
C THR A 90 7.82 8.33 -5.63
N GLY A 91 6.83 9.20 -5.87
CA GLY A 91 6.46 10.29 -4.95
C GLY A 91 6.12 9.76 -3.56
N TYR A 92 5.31 8.70 -3.47
CA TYR A 92 4.96 8.07 -2.19
C TYR A 92 6.19 7.61 -1.42
N PHE A 93 7.10 6.86 -2.04
CA PHE A 93 8.30 6.40 -1.36
C PHE A 93 9.22 7.55 -0.94
N ASN A 94 9.32 8.61 -1.74
CA ASN A 94 10.10 9.79 -1.36
C ASN A 94 9.54 10.49 -0.12
N GLU A 95 8.22 10.63 0.01
CA GLU A 95 7.60 11.19 1.22
C GLU A 95 7.82 10.27 2.43
N MET A 96 7.67 8.95 2.27
CA MET A 96 7.96 7.99 3.34
C MET A 96 9.42 8.05 3.81
N LEU A 97 10.37 8.26 2.89
CA LEU A 97 11.78 8.44 3.22
C LEU A 97 12.05 9.73 3.99
N LYS A 98 11.32 10.82 3.72
CA LYS A 98 11.44 12.07 4.50
C LYS A 98 10.99 11.86 5.94
N LEU A 99 9.81 11.25 6.12
CA LEU A 99 9.25 10.95 7.44
C LEU A 99 10.12 10.03 8.31
N PHE A 100 10.95 9.19 7.67
CA PHE A 100 11.86 8.28 8.38
C PHE A 100 13.19 8.93 8.79
N ARG A 101 13.56 10.08 8.21
CA ARG A 101 14.83 10.77 8.49
C ARG A 101 14.72 11.88 9.53
N GLU A 102 13.52 12.08 10.08
CA GLU A 102 13.20 12.98 11.21
C GLU A 102 13.09 12.20 12.51
#